data_AF-A0A2I0NY24-F1
#
_entry.id   AF-A0A2I0NY24-F1
#
_cell.length_a   1.000
_cell.length_b   1.000
_cell.length_c   1.000
_cell.angle_alpha   90.00
_cell.angle_beta   90.00
_cell.angle_gamma   90.00
#
_symmetry.space_group_name_H-M   'P 1'
#
loop_
_entity.id
_entity.type
_entity.pdbx_description
1 polymer ?
#
loop_
_entity_poly.entity_id
_entity_poly.type
_entity_poly.pdbx_seq_one_letter_code
_entity_poly.pdbx_strand_id
1 'polypeptide(L)'
;MDDKLKSIFANVNEWLKFAEAKNAVLVALDGGAVLGVLGLLKEQTKLPEWVTIYLWLFVIFNTIALTIALFSFLPQTKIPYFWMRSEPDSNDNLLFYGHIKKYDVTQYLSALYINDGQHHNDFSKMEIDYANQIIVNSQIADRKYNYFRVALWFTISAILTPLIGGLLYLLFNPNG
;
A
#
# COMPACT_ATOMS: atom_id res chain seq x y z
N MET A 1 -30.25 1.77 8.16
CA MET A 1 -29.08 1.87 7.25
C MET A 1 -27.99 2.77 7.82
N ASP A 2 -28.33 3.95 8.34
CA ASP A 2 -27.36 4.94 8.85
C ASP A 2 -26.29 4.38 9.80
N ASP A 3 -26.65 3.59 10.81
CA ASP A 3 -25.67 3.04 11.75
C ASP A 3 -24.72 2.02 11.11
N LYS A 4 -25.22 1.25 10.13
CA LYS A 4 -24.42 0.34 9.32
C LYS A 4 -23.40 1.14 8.49
N LEU A 5 -23.84 2.20 7.83
CA LEU A 5 -22.95 3.10 7.08
C LEU A 5 -21.90 3.76 7.97
N LYS A 6 -22.28 4.25 9.16
CA LYS A 6 -21.32 4.80 10.14
C LYS A 6 -20.27 3.75 10.54
N SER A 7 -20.70 2.51 10.81
CA SER A 7 -19.79 1.42 11.17
C SER A 7 -18.83 1.08 10.03
N ILE A 8 -19.32 1.00 8.79
CA ILE A 8 -18.49 0.74 7.61
C ILE A 8 -17.52 1.89 7.39
N PHE A 9 -18.00 3.14 7.50
CA PHE A 9 -17.16 4.33 7.37
C PHE A 9 -16.02 4.32 8.38
N ALA A 10 -16.31 4.01 9.65
CA ALA A 10 -15.29 3.86 10.68
C ALA A 10 -14.26 2.77 10.31
N ASN A 11 -14.72 1.61 9.84
CA ASN A 11 -13.85 0.51 9.44
C ASN A 11 -12.93 0.86 8.26
N VAL A 12 -13.47 1.52 7.22
CA VAL A 12 -12.69 1.99 6.07
C VAL A 12 -11.68 3.04 6.48
N ASN A 13 -12.06 3.94 7.39
CA ASN A 13 -11.13 4.93 7.94
C ASN A 13 -9.98 4.27 8.73
N GLU A 14 -10.25 3.19 9.48
CA GLU A 14 -9.19 2.44 10.15
C GLU A 14 -8.22 1.78 9.15
N TRP A 15 -8.71 1.12 8.08
CA TRP A 15 -7.83 0.58 7.04
C TRP A 15 -6.98 1.66 6.36
N LEU A 16 -7.55 2.84 6.13
CA LEU A 16 -6.80 3.97 5.59
C LEU A 16 -5.67 4.40 6.54
N LYS A 17 -5.96 4.58 7.84
CA LYS A 17 -4.93 4.90 8.85
C LYS A 17 -3.86 3.82 8.94
N PHE A 18 -4.23 2.54 8.88
CA PHE A 18 -3.26 1.44 8.87
C PHE A 18 -2.37 1.46 7.62
N ALA A 19 -2.92 1.77 6.45
CA ALA A 19 -2.13 1.91 5.23
C ALA A 19 -1.12 3.06 5.34
N GLU A 20 -1.51 4.19 5.95
CA GLU A 20 -0.60 5.33 6.20
C GLU A 20 0.48 4.99 7.20
N ALA A 21 0.12 4.34 8.32
CA ALA A 21 1.08 3.91 9.33
C ALA A 21 2.13 2.95 8.74
N LYS A 22 1.71 1.98 7.91
CA LYS A 22 2.62 1.04 7.23
C LYS A 22 3.62 1.76 6.32
N ASN A 23 3.16 2.72 5.51
CA ASN A 23 4.05 3.50 4.65
C ASN A 23 4.99 4.40 5.48
N ALA A 24 4.52 4.96 6.60
CA ALA A 24 5.35 5.81 7.47
C ALA A 24 6.49 5.01 8.11
N VAL A 25 6.19 3.80 8.58
CA VAL A 25 7.19 2.86 9.08
C VAL A 25 8.21 2.53 8.00
N LEU A 26 7.76 2.28 6.76
CA LEU A 26 8.65 1.97 5.65
C LEU A 26 9.57 3.15 5.29
N VAL A 27 9.04 4.39 5.28
CA VAL A 27 9.85 5.61 5.11
C VAL A 27 10.94 5.72 6.18
N ALA A 28 10.59 5.51 7.45
CA ALA A 28 11.56 5.57 8.55
C ALA A 28 12.62 4.47 8.45
N LEU A 29 12.21 3.24 8.12
CA LEU A 29 13.09 2.08 7.98
C LEU A 29 14.05 2.24 6.80
N ASP A 30 13.53 2.49 5.60
CA ASP A 30 14.34 2.61 4.39
C ASP A 30 15.25 3.85 4.47
N GLY A 31 14.74 4.97 4.99
CA GLY A 31 15.51 6.19 5.20
C GLY A 31 16.68 5.99 6.18
N GLY A 32 16.40 5.35 7.33
CA GLY A 32 17.44 5.01 8.31
C GLY A 32 18.48 4.03 7.75
N ALA A 33 18.03 3.03 7.00
CA ALA A 33 18.91 2.03 6.37
C ALA A 33 19.83 2.66 5.32
N VAL A 34 19.30 3.53 4.45
CA VAL A 34 20.09 4.27 3.46
C VAL A 34 21.15 5.13 4.14
N LEU A 35 20.77 5.92 5.15
CA LEU A 35 21.72 6.77 5.87
C LEU A 35 22.81 5.94 6.59
N GLY A 36 22.43 4.84 7.23
CA GLY A 36 23.38 3.94 7.90
C GLY A 36 24.40 3.35 6.93
N VAL A 37 23.95 2.84 5.78
CA VAL A 37 24.85 2.25 4.78
C VAL A 37 25.74 3.31 4.11
N LEU A 38 25.22 4.50 3.82
CA LEU A 38 26.05 5.60 3.31
C LEU A 38 27.13 6.03 4.31
N GLY A 39 26.83 5.99 5.62
CA GLY A 39 27.83 6.18 6.68
C GLY A 39 28.94 5.14 6.64
N LEU A 40 28.58 3.85 6.55
CA LEU A 40 29.54 2.75 6.43
C LEU A 40 30.43 2.88 5.19
N LEU A 41 29.85 3.22 4.03
CA LEU A 41 30.57 3.42 2.77
C LEU A 41 31.56 4.60 2.85
N LYS A 42 31.28 5.61 3.67
CA LYS A 42 32.15 6.79 3.85
C LYS A 42 33.33 6.51 4.79
N GLU A 43 33.12 5.73 5.84
CA GLU A 43 34.13 5.47 6.89
C GLU A 43 35.08 4.31 6.54
N GLN A 44 34.61 3.32 5.78
CA GLN A 44 35.39 2.11 5.49
C GLN A 44 36.29 2.28 4.27
N THR A 45 37.61 2.28 4.47
CA THR A 45 38.59 2.46 3.38
C THR A 45 38.95 1.17 2.63
N LYS A 46 38.54 -0.01 3.14
CA LYS A 46 38.90 -1.32 2.57
C LYS A 46 37.77 -2.37 2.70
N LEU A 47 36.63 -2.12 2.06
CA LEU A 47 35.64 -3.18 1.85
C LEU A 47 36.02 -4.02 0.63
N PRO A 48 35.79 -5.35 0.66
CA PRO A 48 35.86 -6.16 -0.55
C PRO A 48 34.96 -5.59 -1.64
N GLU A 49 35.40 -5.63 -2.89
CA GLU A 49 34.68 -5.02 -4.02
C GLU A 49 33.22 -5.52 -4.13
N TRP A 50 33.02 -6.83 -3.94
CA TRP A 50 31.68 -7.43 -3.97
C TRP A 50 30.75 -6.91 -2.86
N VAL A 51 31.29 -6.59 -1.68
CA VAL A 51 30.54 -5.99 -0.56
C VAL A 51 30.17 -4.55 -0.92
N THR A 52 31.10 -3.79 -1.48
CA THR A 52 30.87 -2.40 -1.90
C THR A 52 29.78 -2.32 -2.97
N ILE A 53 29.82 -3.19 -3.99
CA ILE A 53 28.79 -3.29 -5.03
C ILE A 53 27.43 -3.61 -4.39
N TYR A 54 27.39 -4.56 -3.46
CA TYR A 54 26.18 -4.91 -2.73
C TYR A 54 25.61 -3.72 -1.95
N LEU A 55 26.42 -3.00 -1.18
CA LEU A 55 25.95 -1.84 -0.40
C LEU A 55 25.37 -0.74 -1.29
N TRP A 56 25.94 -0.53 -2.48
CA TRP A 56 25.36 0.40 -3.46
C TRP A 56 24.01 -0.09 -4.01
N LEU A 57 23.88 -1.37 -4.35
CA LEU A 57 22.60 -1.95 -4.76
C LEU A 57 21.55 -1.85 -3.66
N PHE A 58 21.94 -2.12 -2.41
CA PHE A 58 21.08 -1.95 -1.23
C PHE A 58 20.57 -0.51 -1.11
N VAL A 59 21.45 0.48 -1.26
CA VAL A 59 21.09 1.91 -1.24
C VAL A 59 20.12 2.24 -2.37
N ILE A 60 20.38 1.78 -3.59
CA ILE A 60 19.51 2.05 -4.76
C ILE A 60 18.11 1.50 -4.53
N PHE A 61 17.98 0.22 -4.13
CA PHE A 61 16.68 -0.41 -3.94
C PHE A 61 15.89 0.23 -2.79
N ASN A 62 16.52 0.50 -1.64
CA ASN A 62 15.84 1.19 -0.54
C ASN A 62 15.50 2.65 -0.89
N THR A 63 16.29 3.33 -1.72
CA THR A 63 15.94 4.68 -2.19
C THR A 63 14.71 4.66 -3.09
N ILE A 64 14.58 3.65 -3.96
CA ILE A 64 13.37 3.44 -4.75
C ILE A 64 12.16 3.15 -3.85
N ALA A 65 12.31 2.23 -2.89
CA ALA A 65 11.26 1.89 -1.92
C ALA A 65 10.80 3.13 -1.13
N LEU A 66 11.75 3.89 -0.57
CA LEU A 66 11.53 5.15 0.14
C LEU A 66 10.75 6.15 -0.72
N THR A 67 11.15 6.32 -1.97
CA THR A 67 10.50 7.26 -2.90
C THR A 67 9.04 6.86 -3.15
N ILE A 68 8.78 5.58 -3.37
CA ILE A 68 7.42 5.04 -3.57
C ILE A 68 6.57 5.23 -2.29
N ALA A 69 7.14 4.95 -1.12
CA ALA A 69 6.47 5.12 0.16
C ALA A 69 6.14 6.61 0.42
N LEU A 70 7.04 7.53 0.08
CA LEU A 70 6.80 8.98 0.16
C LEU A 70 5.68 9.43 -0.79
N PHE A 71 5.63 8.90 -2.00
CA PHE A 71 4.54 9.20 -2.94
C PHE A 71 3.16 8.76 -2.41
N SER A 72 3.09 7.78 -1.51
CA SER A 72 1.83 7.36 -0.87
C SER A 72 1.21 8.44 0.04
N PHE A 73 1.98 9.45 0.45
CA PHE A 73 1.53 10.56 1.29
C PHE A 73 1.01 11.77 0.50
N LEU A 74 1.12 11.77 -0.83
CA LEU A 74 0.59 12.88 -1.63
C LEU A 74 -0.92 13.04 -1.36
N PRO A 75 -1.38 14.26 -1.05
CA PRO A 75 -2.79 14.50 -0.73
C PRO A 75 -3.63 14.24 -1.98
N GLN A 76 -4.60 13.34 -1.86
CA GLN A 76 -5.55 13.06 -2.93
C GLN A 76 -6.93 13.51 -2.52
N THR A 77 -7.28 14.71 -2.97
CA THR A 77 -8.61 15.31 -2.77
C THR A 77 -9.59 14.91 -3.86
N LYS A 78 -9.11 14.36 -4.98
CA LYS A 78 -9.92 13.81 -6.07
C LYS A 78 -9.23 12.58 -6.64
N ILE A 79 -9.89 11.44 -6.61
CA ILE A 79 -9.43 10.25 -7.34
C ILE A 79 -10.01 10.37 -8.75
N PRO A 80 -9.18 10.42 -9.81
CA PRO A 80 -9.70 10.45 -11.18
C PRO A 80 -10.57 9.22 -11.40
N TYR A 81 -11.78 9.43 -11.95
CA TYR A 81 -12.76 8.36 -12.23
C TYR A 81 -12.17 7.22 -13.08
N PHE A 82 -11.09 7.51 -13.81
CA PHE A 82 -10.40 6.63 -14.74
C PHE A 82 -9.46 5.59 -14.10
N TRP A 83 -9.25 5.60 -12.78
CA TRP A 83 -8.46 4.54 -12.13
C TRP A 83 -9.26 3.24 -12.10
N MET A 84 -9.12 2.47 -13.17
CA MET A 84 -9.38 1.03 -13.36
C MET A 84 -10.29 0.43 -12.28
N ARG A 85 -11.57 0.81 -12.30
CA ARG A 85 -12.58 0.14 -11.49
C ARG A 85 -12.88 -1.17 -12.18
N SER A 86 -12.49 -2.28 -11.56
CA SER A 86 -13.13 -3.56 -11.87
C SER A 86 -14.63 -3.41 -11.63
N GLU A 87 -15.44 -4.09 -12.44
CA GLU A 87 -16.89 -4.06 -12.25
C GLU A 87 -17.28 -4.69 -10.90
N PRO A 88 -18.31 -4.16 -10.22
CA PRO A 88 -18.88 -4.79 -9.04
C PRO A 88 -19.33 -6.24 -9.32
N ASP A 89 -19.09 -7.14 -8.37
CA ASP A 89 -19.52 -8.55 -8.44
C ASP A 89 -20.57 -8.85 -7.36
N SER A 90 -21.50 -9.75 -7.63
CA SER A 90 -22.47 -10.24 -6.63
C SER A 90 -21.84 -10.90 -5.39
N ASN A 91 -20.62 -11.43 -5.51
CA ASN A 91 -19.87 -12.07 -4.43
C ASN A 91 -18.95 -11.09 -3.68
N ASP A 92 -18.97 -9.79 -4.04
CA ASP A 92 -18.14 -8.80 -3.38
C ASP A 92 -18.59 -8.62 -1.92
N ASN A 93 -17.63 -8.81 -1.01
CA ASN A 93 -17.78 -8.38 0.37
C ASN A 93 -17.93 -6.85 0.48
N LEU A 94 -19.18 -6.39 0.67
CA LEU A 94 -19.55 -4.97 0.80
C LEU A 94 -18.98 -4.25 2.03
N LEU A 95 -18.28 -4.97 2.92
CA LEU A 95 -17.58 -4.40 4.06
C LEU A 95 -16.09 -4.20 3.80
N PHE A 96 -15.51 -4.85 2.78
CA PHE A 96 -14.07 -4.84 2.52
C PHE A 96 -13.69 -3.72 1.53
N TYR A 97 -12.77 -2.83 1.92
CA TYR A 97 -12.37 -1.67 1.09
C TYR A 97 -11.95 -2.06 -0.34
N GLY A 98 -11.27 -3.21 -0.50
CA GLY A 98 -10.79 -3.69 -1.80
C GLY A 98 -11.90 -4.05 -2.78
N HIS A 99 -13.10 -4.35 -2.28
CA HIS A 99 -14.30 -4.57 -3.10
C HIS A 99 -15.13 -3.29 -3.20
N ILE A 100 -15.32 -2.57 -2.09
CA ILE A 100 -16.11 -1.33 -2.07
C ILE A 100 -15.61 -0.30 -3.08
N LYS A 101 -14.29 -0.23 -3.31
CA LYS A 101 -13.66 0.73 -4.25
C LYS A 101 -14.22 0.68 -5.68
N LYS A 102 -14.84 -0.44 -6.07
CA LYS A 102 -15.39 -0.72 -7.40
C LYS A 102 -16.73 -0.02 -7.67
N TYR A 103 -17.49 0.24 -6.61
CA TYR A 103 -18.87 0.69 -6.71
C TYR A 103 -18.97 2.20 -6.94
N ASP A 104 -20.06 2.63 -7.58
CA ASP A 104 -20.60 3.97 -7.40
C ASP A 104 -21.57 4.04 -6.20
N VAL A 105 -22.00 5.25 -5.86
CA VAL A 105 -22.83 5.52 -4.67
C VAL A 105 -24.16 4.76 -4.72
N THR A 106 -24.86 4.77 -5.86
CA THR A 106 -26.20 4.17 -5.97
C THR A 106 -26.08 2.65 -6.02
N GLN A 107 -25.11 2.11 -6.74
CA GLN A 107 -24.79 0.68 -6.76
C GLN A 107 -24.47 0.17 -5.35
N TYR A 108 -23.62 0.89 -4.62
CA TYR A 108 -23.19 0.47 -3.29
C TYR A 108 -24.36 0.44 -2.29
N LEU A 109 -25.15 1.51 -2.24
CA LEU A 109 -26.32 1.59 -1.38
C LEU A 109 -27.35 0.52 -1.76
N SER A 110 -27.64 0.35 -3.06
CA SER A 110 -28.56 -0.69 -3.53
C SER A 110 -28.09 -2.09 -3.10
N ALA A 111 -26.80 -2.39 -3.23
CA ALA A 111 -26.23 -3.67 -2.81
C ALA A 111 -26.36 -3.88 -1.29
N LEU A 112 -26.16 -2.84 -0.48
CA LEU A 112 -26.32 -2.92 0.97
C LEU A 112 -27.77 -3.19 1.40
N TYR A 113 -28.74 -2.56 0.73
CA TYR A 113 -30.17 -2.77 0.97
C TYR A 113 -30.61 -4.17 0.53
N ILE A 114 -30.17 -4.62 -0.65
CA ILE A 114 -30.45 -5.98 -1.14
C ILE A 114 -29.91 -7.03 -0.17
N ASN A 115 -28.71 -6.83 0.39
CA ASN A 115 -28.13 -7.73 1.39
C ASN A 115 -28.92 -7.78 2.71
N ASP A 116 -29.70 -6.73 3.02
CA ASP A 116 -30.64 -6.71 4.15
C ASP A 116 -32.03 -7.25 3.77
N GLY A 117 -32.19 -7.83 2.57
CA GLY A 117 -33.46 -8.36 2.06
C GLY A 117 -34.45 -7.27 1.63
N GLN A 118 -33.98 -6.05 1.40
CA GLN A 118 -34.79 -4.89 1.06
C GLN A 118 -34.51 -4.42 -0.36
N HIS A 119 -35.56 -4.02 -1.08
CA HIS A 119 -35.43 -3.28 -2.33
C HIS A 119 -35.71 -1.81 -2.04
N HIS A 120 -34.69 -0.97 -2.19
CA HIS A 120 -34.76 0.44 -1.85
C HIS A 120 -34.04 1.26 -2.93
N ASN A 121 -34.78 2.19 -3.56
CA ASN A 121 -34.27 2.98 -4.69
C ASN A 121 -34.17 4.49 -4.37
N ASP A 122 -34.65 4.93 -3.20
CA ASP A 122 -34.68 6.34 -2.82
C ASP A 122 -33.81 6.60 -1.58
N PHE A 123 -32.55 6.93 -1.78
CA PHE A 123 -31.60 7.16 -0.69
C PHE A 123 -31.70 8.57 -0.12
N SER A 124 -31.61 8.69 1.19
CA SER A 124 -31.48 9.99 1.85
C SER A 124 -30.15 10.64 1.48
N LYS A 125 -30.10 11.98 1.56
CA LYS A 125 -28.87 12.74 1.32
C LYS A 125 -27.72 12.29 2.24
N MET A 126 -28.03 11.95 3.50
CA MET A 126 -27.02 11.51 4.46
C MET A 126 -26.42 10.17 4.07
N GLU A 127 -27.23 9.22 3.59
CA GLU A 127 -26.75 7.93 3.09
C GLU A 127 -25.85 8.10 1.86
N ILE A 128 -26.25 8.98 0.94
CA ILE A 128 -25.44 9.35 -0.24
C ILE A 128 -24.09 9.92 0.18
N ASP A 129 -24.07 10.84 1.14
CA ASP A 129 -22.84 11.46 1.64
C ASP A 129 -21.92 10.42 2.30
N TYR A 130 -22.45 9.53 3.14
CA TYR A 130 -21.68 8.43 3.75
C TYR A 130 -21.13 7.47 2.70
N ALA A 131 -21.97 6.99 1.77
CA ALA A 131 -21.55 6.06 0.74
C ALA A 131 -20.44 6.65 -0.13
N ASN A 132 -20.54 7.94 -0.49
CA ASN A 132 -19.48 8.64 -1.22
C ASN A 132 -18.16 8.62 -0.44
N GLN A 133 -18.18 8.98 0.84
CA GLN A 133 -16.98 8.98 1.68
C GLN A 133 -16.40 7.57 1.87
N ILE A 134 -17.24 6.56 2.05
CA ILE A 134 -16.83 5.15 2.17
C ILE A 134 -16.12 4.71 0.88
N ILE A 135 -16.69 4.98 -0.29
CA ILE A 135 -16.13 4.59 -1.59
C ILE A 135 -14.80 5.31 -1.84
N VAL A 136 -14.77 6.62 -1.63
CA VAL A 136 -13.54 7.43 -1.80
C VAL A 136 -12.45 6.94 -0.88
N ASN A 137 -12.72 6.78 0.42
CA ASN A 137 -11.71 6.30 1.37
C ASN A 137 -11.25 4.87 1.05
N SER A 138 -12.15 4.02 0.54
CA SER A 138 -11.79 2.67 0.10
C SER A 138 -10.80 2.67 -1.07
N GLN A 139 -11.01 3.57 -2.03
CA GLN A 139 -10.10 3.77 -3.17
C GLN A 139 -8.74 4.33 -2.71
N ILE A 140 -8.72 5.28 -1.78
CA ILE A 140 -7.48 5.83 -1.21
C ILE A 140 -6.72 4.74 -0.46
N ALA A 141 -7.41 3.97 0.39
CA ALA A 141 -6.82 2.88 1.16
C ALA A 141 -6.18 1.84 0.23
N ASP A 142 -6.91 1.39 -0.81
CA ASP A 142 -6.38 0.44 -1.78
C ASP A 142 -5.11 0.93 -2.47
N ARG A 143 -5.09 2.19 -2.93
CA ARG A 143 -3.91 2.77 -3.56
C ARG A 143 -2.72 2.84 -2.60
N LYS A 144 -2.92 3.24 -1.35
CA LYS A 144 -1.85 3.29 -0.33
C LYS A 144 -1.31 1.89 0.00
N TYR A 145 -2.18 0.89 0.06
CA TYR A 145 -1.74 -0.51 0.19
C TYR A 145 -0.96 -1.00 -1.03
N ASN A 146 -1.30 -0.56 -2.24
CA ASN A 146 -0.56 -0.89 -3.45
C ASN A 146 0.84 -0.24 -3.44
N TYR A 147 0.95 1.04 -3.06
CA TYR A 147 2.25 1.67 -2.87
C TYR A 147 3.10 0.95 -1.82
N PHE A 148 2.52 0.66 -0.65
CA PHE A 148 3.19 -0.09 0.40
C PHE A 148 3.71 -1.44 -0.11
N ARG A 149 2.88 -2.18 -0.85
CA ARG A 149 3.24 -3.50 -1.40
C ARG A 149 4.42 -3.41 -2.36
N VAL A 150 4.41 -2.45 -3.28
CA VAL A 150 5.50 -2.28 -4.25
C VAL A 150 6.77 -1.86 -3.53
N ALA A 151 6.71 -0.86 -2.64
CA ALA A 151 7.85 -0.40 -1.86
C ALA A 151 8.44 -1.53 -1.00
N LEU A 152 7.60 -2.30 -0.31
CA LEU A 152 8.02 -3.43 0.51
C LEU A 152 8.76 -4.49 -0.32
N TRP A 153 8.33 -4.77 -1.55
CA TRP A 153 9.05 -5.69 -2.43
C TRP A 153 10.46 -5.18 -2.77
N PHE A 154 10.64 -3.89 -3.00
CA PHE A 154 11.98 -3.31 -3.18
C PHE A 154 12.83 -3.42 -1.90
N THR A 155 12.27 -3.14 -0.72
CA THR A 155 12.97 -3.33 0.57
C THR A 155 13.37 -4.80 0.77
N ILE A 156 12.46 -5.75 0.51
CA ILE A 156 12.74 -7.20 0.60
C ILE A 156 13.84 -7.58 -0.40
N SER A 157 13.79 -7.10 -1.65
CA SER A 157 14.83 -7.35 -2.64
C SER A 157 16.18 -6.80 -2.22
N ALA A 158 16.22 -5.63 -1.57
CA ALA A 158 17.46 -5.08 -1.01
C ALA A 158 18.09 -6.00 0.04
N ILE A 159 17.26 -6.67 0.87
CA ILE A 159 17.71 -7.58 1.93
C ILE A 159 18.03 -8.99 1.42
N LEU A 160 17.33 -9.50 0.39
CA LEU A 160 17.52 -10.86 -0.11
C LEU A 160 18.65 -11.01 -1.13
N THR A 161 18.92 -9.96 -1.93
CA THR A 161 20.08 -9.93 -2.83
C THR A 161 21.42 -10.36 -2.19
N PRO A 162 21.79 -10.00 -0.94
CA PRO A 162 23.03 -10.45 -0.30
C PRO A 162 23.00 -11.92 0.12
N LEU A 163 21.85 -12.46 0.54
CA LEU A 163 21.75 -13.88 0.89
C LEU A 163 21.99 -14.74 -0.34
N ILE A 164 21.39 -14.34 -1.47
CA ILE A 164 21.55 -15.04 -2.75
C ILE A 164 22.98 -14.83 -3.29
N GLY A 165 23.49 -13.60 -3.29
CA GLY A 165 24.85 -13.30 -3.77
C GLY A 165 25.96 -13.98 -2.97
N GLY A 166 25.83 -14.00 -1.63
CA GLY A 166 26.76 -14.71 -0.75
C GLY A 166 26.72 -16.23 -0.95
N LEU A 167 25.52 -16.81 -1.12
CA LEU A 167 25.37 -18.23 -1.46
C LEU A 167 26.02 -18.56 -2.79
N LEU A 168 25.78 -17.75 -3.83
CA LEU A 168 26.37 -17.96 -5.14
C LEU A 168 27.90 -17.84 -5.08
N TYR A 169 28.44 -16.86 -4.35
CA TYR A 169 29.89 -16.74 -4.16
C TYR A 169 30.50 -17.98 -3.51
N LEU A 170 29.88 -18.50 -2.44
CA LEU A 170 30.33 -19.73 -1.78
C LEU A 170 30.24 -20.97 -2.68
N LEU A 171 29.20 -21.06 -3.52
CA LEU A 171 29.00 -22.17 -4.46
C LEU A 171 29.96 -22.14 -5.65
N PHE A 172 30.26 -20.95 -6.18
CA PHE A 172 31.09 -20.76 -7.39
C PHE A 172 32.56 -20.47 -7.08
N ASN A 173 32.91 -20.22 -5.82
CA ASN A 173 34.28 -20.06 -5.38
C ASN A 173 34.59 -20.90 -4.12
N PRO A 174 34.54 -22.24 -4.21
CA PRO A 174 34.69 -23.14 -3.06
C PRO A 174 36.10 -23.17 -2.42
N ASN A 175 37.09 -22.49 -3.03
CA ASN A 175 38.50 -22.50 -2.61
C ASN A 175 39.02 -21.11 -2.20
N GLY A 176 38.14 -20.17 -1.87
CA GLY A 176 38.50 -18.88 -1.27
C GLY A 176 38.69 -18.96 0.24
#